data_AF-A0A3D4IMS4-F1
#
_entry.id   AF-A0A3D4IMS4-F1
#
_cell.length_a   1.000
_cell.length_b   1.000
_cell.length_c   1.000
_cell.angle_alpha   90.00
_cell.angle_beta   90.00
_cell.angle_gamma   90.00
#
_symmetry.space_group_name_H-M   'P 1'
#
loop_
_entity.id
_entity.type
_entity.pdbx_description
1 polymer ?
#
loop_
_entity_poly.entity_id
_entity_poly.type
_entity_poly.pdbx_seq_one_letter_code
_entity_poly.pdbx_strand_id
1 'polypeptide(L)'
;MEDKKRRDVLKMGAVAGLAAIAGAAKFLSPESEQPITECGDKVKLLSQDGEIIEVQASMLKLDTHDHAQTMARKVGREGIPGRKFVMVIDLGRCRNARKCVTACQKMHYLPEDKEWLQIKLMKDNEKSAPYWFPKTCFHCDNPPCVKVCPVDATF
;
A
#
# COMPACT_ATOMS: atom_id res chain seq x y z
N MET A 1 77.27 -14.89 2.11
CA MET A 1 76.16 -14.64 1.17
C MET A 1 74.85 -14.82 1.92
N GLU A 2 74.50 -13.95 2.87
CA GLU A 2 73.35 -14.23 3.78
C GLU A 2 72.43 -13.04 4.07
N ASP A 3 72.72 -11.85 3.54
CA ASP A 3 71.91 -10.65 3.82
C ASP A 3 70.88 -10.32 2.73
N LYS A 4 71.09 -10.80 1.50
CA LYS A 4 70.19 -10.51 0.36
C LYS A 4 68.84 -11.22 0.48
N LYS A 5 68.84 -12.44 1.04
CA LYS A 5 67.63 -13.29 1.19
C LYS A 5 66.66 -12.77 2.27
N ARG A 6 67.18 -12.16 3.34
CA ARG A 6 66.35 -11.62 4.44
C ARG A 6 65.57 -10.37 4.05
N ARG A 7 66.16 -9.49 3.22
CA ARG A 7 65.48 -8.29 2.70
C ARG A 7 64.33 -8.61 1.75
N ASP A 8 64.43 -9.69 0.97
CA ASP A 8 63.35 -10.08 0.05
C ASP A 8 62.16 -10.71 0.76
N VAL A 9 62.38 -11.44 1.86
CA VAL A 9 61.30 -11.99 2.71
C VAL A 9 60.55 -10.88 3.46
N LEU A 10 61.27 -9.85 3.95
CA LEU A 10 60.66 -8.66 4.57
C LEU A 10 59.87 -7.80 3.56
N LYS A 11 60.37 -7.67 2.32
CA LYS A 11 59.66 -6.96 1.25
C LYS A 11 58.41 -7.74 0.78
N MET A 12 58.48 -9.06 0.68
CA MET A 12 57.32 -9.89 0.32
C MET A 12 56.25 -9.86 1.42
N GLY A 13 56.65 -9.85 2.70
CA GLY A 13 55.74 -9.73 3.85
C GLY A 13 55.06 -8.36 3.96
N ALA A 14 55.77 -7.27 3.65
CA ALA A 14 55.21 -5.92 3.65
C ALA A 14 54.15 -5.72 2.54
N VAL A 15 54.36 -6.32 1.36
CA VAL A 15 53.41 -6.23 0.23
C VAL A 15 52.15 -7.08 0.50
N ALA A 16 52.29 -8.25 1.14
CA ALA A 16 51.15 -9.07 1.55
C ALA A 16 50.34 -8.43 2.71
N GLY A 17 50.99 -7.71 3.63
CA GLY A 17 50.32 -7.00 4.72
C GLY A 17 49.48 -5.80 4.27
N LEU A 18 49.91 -5.08 3.24
CA LEU A 18 49.16 -3.94 2.69
C LEU A 18 47.92 -4.36 1.87
N ALA A 19 47.94 -5.55 1.27
CA ALA A 19 46.78 -6.07 0.52
C ALA A 19 45.62 -6.52 1.43
N ALA A 20 45.91 -6.93 2.67
CA ALA A 20 44.87 -7.35 3.63
C ALA A 20 44.10 -6.17 4.25
N ILE A 21 44.73 -4.99 4.37
CA ILE A 21 44.10 -3.80 4.96
C ILE A 21 43.21 -3.08 3.92
N ALA A 22 43.57 -3.14 2.63
CA ALA A 22 42.73 -2.61 1.55
C ALA A 22 41.43 -3.40 1.32
N GLY A 23 41.38 -4.68 1.74
CA GLY A 23 40.18 -5.53 1.63
C GLY A 23 39.18 -5.36 2.77
N ALA A 24 39.63 -4.97 3.97
CA ALA A 24 38.77 -4.85 5.15
C ALA A 24 38.25 -3.43 5.42
N ALA A 25 38.88 -2.40 4.85
CA ALA A 25 38.46 -1.00 5.04
C ALA A 25 37.19 -0.60 4.26
N LYS A 26 36.64 -1.49 3.41
CA LYS A 26 35.36 -1.27 2.70
C LYS A 26 34.10 -1.63 3.50
N PHE A 27 34.24 -2.14 4.72
CA PHE A 27 33.09 -2.56 5.55
C PHE A 27 32.81 -1.67 6.76
N LEU A 28 33.62 -0.63 7.00
CA LEU A 28 33.47 0.28 8.14
C LEU A 28 33.77 1.72 7.72
N SER A 29 33.01 2.24 6.76
CA SER A 29 32.74 3.68 6.74
C SER A 29 31.42 3.89 7.50
N PRO A 30 31.38 4.76 8.52
CA PRO A 30 30.10 5.27 8.99
C PRO A 30 29.48 5.97 7.78
N GLU A 31 28.25 5.59 7.48
CA GLU A 31 27.40 6.20 6.47
C GLU A 31 27.47 7.71 6.67
N SER A 32 28.22 8.38 5.79
CA SER A 32 28.19 9.83 5.73
C SER A 32 26.73 10.20 5.56
N GLU A 33 26.16 10.96 6.50
CA GLU A 33 24.97 11.77 6.26
C GLU A 33 25.28 12.62 5.03
N GLN A 34 24.91 12.11 3.85
CA GLN A 34 24.82 12.89 2.65
C GLN A 34 23.72 13.90 2.94
N PRO A 35 23.97 15.21 2.84
CA PRO A 35 22.92 16.19 2.95
C PRO A 35 21.92 15.87 1.85
N ILE A 36 20.74 15.40 2.25
CA ILE A 36 19.63 15.12 1.34
C ILE A 36 19.33 16.42 0.62
N THR A 37 19.80 16.49 -0.62
CA THR A 37 19.42 17.52 -1.59
C THR A 37 17.89 17.57 -1.61
N GLU A 38 17.31 18.63 -1.06
CA GLU A 38 15.87 18.85 -1.08
C GLU A 38 15.41 19.05 -2.53
N CYS A 39 15.09 17.95 -3.21
CA CYS A 39 14.39 17.96 -4.48
C CYS A 39 13.59 16.66 -4.61
N GLY A 40 12.50 16.58 -3.85
CA GLY A 40 11.57 15.46 -3.92
C GLY A 40 10.16 15.94 -3.66
N ASP A 41 9.20 15.35 -4.37
CA ASP A 41 7.78 15.59 -4.15
C ASP A 41 7.42 15.30 -2.68
N LYS A 42 6.72 16.23 -2.03
CA LYS A 42 6.20 16.05 -0.67
C LYS A 42 4.85 15.33 -0.73
N VAL A 43 4.65 14.33 0.12
CA VAL A 43 3.39 13.57 0.21
C VAL A 43 2.73 13.88 1.55
N LYS A 44 1.43 14.17 1.52
CA LYS A 44 0.61 14.38 2.71
C LYS A 44 0.20 13.04 3.30
N LEU A 45 0.52 12.83 4.57
CA LEU A 45 0.17 11.63 5.33
C LEU A 45 -0.62 12.03 6.56
N LEU A 46 -1.47 11.12 7.03
CA LEU A 46 -2.19 11.27 8.29
C LEU A 46 -1.37 10.60 9.39
N SER A 47 -0.95 11.37 10.39
CA SER A 47 -0.31 10.83 11.60
C SER A 47 -1.30 9.99 12.42
N GLN A 48 -0.80 9.13 13.31
CA GLN A 48 -1.63 8.38 14.25
C GLN A 48 -2.44 9.30 15.17
N ASP A 49 -1.93 10.51 15.41
CA ASP A 49 -2.57 11.56 16.21
C ASP A 49 -3.61 12.38 15.41
N GLY A 50 -3.82 12.05 14.13
CA GLY A 50 -4.81 12.72 13.26
C GLY A 50 -4.33 14.02 12.61
N GLU A 51 -3.06 14.41 12.81
CA GLU A 51 -2.46 15.56 12.16
C GLU A 51 -1.98 15.24 10.73
N ILE A 52 -2.06 16.22 9.83
CA ILE A 52 -1.54 16.09 8.46
C ILE A 52 -0.06 16.46 8.49
N ILE A 53 0.80 15.49 8.23
CA ILE A 53 2.25 15.69 8.14
C ILE A 53 2.69 15.60 6.68
N GLU A 54 3.60 16.48 6.26
CA GLU A 54 4.22 16.44 4.95
C GLU A 54 5.58 15.75 5.06
N VAL A 55 5.70 14.59 4.41
CA VAL A 55 6.93 13.79 4.42
C VAL A 55 7.48 13.75 3.00
N GLN A 56 8.81 13.80 2.86
CA GLN A 56 9.46 13.65 1.55
C GLN A 56 9.16 12.25 1.00
N ALA A 57 8.77 12.15 -0.28
CA ALA A 57 8.46 10.87 -0.92
C ALA A 57 9.64 9.87 -0.83
N SER A 58 10.88 10.38 -0.79
CA SER A 58 12.11 9.58 -0.63
C SER A 58 12.22 8.85 0.72
N MET A 59 11.55 9.35 1.76
CA MET A 59 11.54 8.73 3.09
C MET A 59 10.47 7.64 3.24
N LEU A 60 9.53 7.55 2.29
CA LEU A 60 8.58 6.45 2.24
C LEU A 60 9.29 5.20 1.73
N LYS A 61 9.47 4.21 2.62
CA LYS A 61 9.69 2.84 2.21
C LYS A 61 8.40 2.34 1.59
N LEU A 62 8.20 2.67 0.31
CA LEU A 62 7.22 1.99 -0.52
C LEU A 62 7.72 0.55 -0.62
N ASP A 63 7.08 -0.36 0.09
CA ASP A 63 7.33 -1.78 -0.09
C ASP A 63 7.08 -2.08 -1.58
N THR A 64 8.16 -2.25 -2.34
CA THR A 64 8.14 -2.50 -3.78
C THR A 64 7.65 -3.92 -4.10
N HIS A 65 6.96 -4.57 -3.17
CA HIS A 65 6.67 -5.99 -3.24
C HIS A 65 5.58 -6.37 -4.23
N ASP A 66 4.95 -5.43 -4.92
CA ASP A 66 4.15 -5.81 -6.10
C ASP A 66 3.97 -4.63 -7.06
N HIS A 67 4.78 -4.61 -8.13
CA HIS A 67 4.62 -3.65 -9.23
C HIS A 67 3.20 -3.73 -9.82
N ALA A 68 2.54 -4.91 -9.75
CA ALA A 68 1.16 -5.06 -10.18
C ALA A 68 0.17 -4.33 -9.27
N GLN A 69 0.36 -4.31 -7.95
CA GLN A 69 -0.45 -3.48 -7.03
C GLN A 69 -0.20 -1.99 -7.22
N THR A 70 1.04 -1.55 -7.43
CA THR A 70 1.33 -0.14 -7.70
C THR A 70 0.69 0.31 -9.02
N MET A 71 0.78 -0.52 -10.05
CA MET A 71 0.11 -0.27 -11.33
C MET A 71 -1.42 -0.36 -11.19
N ALA A 72 -1.96 -1.32 -10.45
CA ALA A 72 -3.40 -1.41 -10.19
C ALA A 72 -3.92 -0.18 -9.41
N ARG A 73 -3.10 0.39 -8.51
CA ARG A 73 -3.43 1.65 -7.82
C ARG A 73 -3.40 2.87 -8.75
N LYS A 74 -2.43 2.95 -9.67
CA LYS A 74 -2.36 4.05 -10.66
C LYS A 74 -3.46 3.92 -11.72
N VAL A 75 -3.60 2.75 -12.31
CA VAL A 75 -4.60 2.42 -13.34
C VAL A 75 -6.02 2.42 -12.76
N GLY A 76 -6.20 2.00 -11.51
CA GLY A 76 -7.52 1.96 -10.86
C GLY A 76 -8.17 3.33 -10.66
N ARG A 77 -7.38 4.41 -10.69
CA ARG A 77 -7.89 5.79 -10.68
C ARG A 77 -8.52 6.20 -12.02
N GLU A 78 -8.09 5.55 -13.10
CA GLU A 78 -8.58 5.81 -14.44
C GLU A 78 -9.63 4.76 -14.81
N GLY A 79 -10.90 5.17 -14.78
CA GLY A 79 -11.99 4.31 -15.26
C GLY A 79 -11.81 3.90 -16.73
N ILE A 80 -12.36 2.75 -17.11
CA ILE A 80 -12.26 2.25 -18.49
C ILE A 80 -12.96 3.25 -19.44
N PRO A 81 -12.27 3.81 -20.45
CA PRO A 81 -12.85 4.82 -21.34
C PRO A 81 -14.14 4.36 -22.03
N GLY A 82 -15.16 5.22 -22.02
CA GLY A 82 -16.46 4.94 -22.63
C GLY A 82 -17.30 3.87 -21.91
N ARG A 83 -16.92 3.43 -20.71
CA ARG A 83 -17.65 2.44 -19.91
C ARG A 83 -18.11 3.02 -18.58
N LYS A 84 -19.33 2.66 -18.18
CA LYS A 84 -19.90 2.92 -16.85
C LYS A 84 -20.51 1.63 -16.32
N PHE A 85 -20.15 1.26 -15.10
CA PHE A 85 -20.62 0.03 -14.46
C PHE A 85 -21.79 0.34 -13.53
N VAL A 86 -22.84 -0.47 -13.59
CA VAL A 86 -24.03 -0.35 -12.73
C VAL A 86 -24.40 -1.74 -12.24
N MET A 87 -24.79 -1.82 -10.97
CA MET A 87 -25.33 -3.03 -10.35
C MET A 87 -26.81 -2.80 -10.03
N VAL A 88 -27.67 -3.66 -10.56
CA VAL A 88 -29.12 -3.63 -10.31
C VAL A 88 -29.50 -4.87 -9.51
N ILE A 89 -30.21 -4.66 -8.41
CA ILE A 89 -30.65 -5.72 -7.50
C ILE A 89 -32.18 -5.73 -7.46
N ASP A 90 -32.76 -6.86 -7.86
CA ASP A 90 -34.21 -7.08 -7.78
C ASP A 90 -34.63 -7.41 -6.33
N LEU A 91 -35.23 -6.44 -5.65
CA LEU A 91 -35.72 -6.58 -4.28
C LEU A 91 -36.91 -7.54 -4.19
N GLY A 92 -37.72 -7.66 -5.24
CA GLY A 92 -38.86 -8.57 -5.31
C GLY A 92 -38.46 -10.04 -5.26
N ARG A 93 -37.20 -10.36 -5.60
CA ARG A 93 -36.60 -11.70 -5.54
C ARG A 93 -35.71 -11.93 -4.32
N CYS A 94 -35.39 -10.90 -3.56
CA CYS A 94 -34.55 -11.04 -2.37
C CYS A 94 -35.32 -11.77 -1.25
N ARG A 95 -34.75 -12.86 -0.74
CA ARG A 95 -35.34 -13.71 0.32
C ARG A 95 -34.41 -13.90 1.52
N ASN A 96 -33.44 -13.02 1.69
CA ASN A 96 -32.41 -13.10 2.74
C ASN A 96 -31.70 -14.47 2.79
N ALA A 97 -31.41 -15.07 1.63
CA ALA A 97 -30.67 -16.32 1.55
C ALA A 97 -29.19 -16.18 1.93
N ARG A 98 -28.68 -14.94 2.06
CA ARG A 98 -27.32 -14.55 2.48
C ARG A 98 -26.15 -15.11 1.66
N LYS A 99 -26.40 -15.86 0.59
CA LYS A 99 -25.37 -16.35 -0.34
C LYS A 99 -24.53 -15.23 -0.96
N CYS A 100 -25.14 -14.06 -1.22
CA CYS A 100 -24.40 -12.88 -1.69
C CYS A 100 -23.44 -12.31 -0.64
N VAL A 101 -23.80 -12.36 0.65
CA VAL A 101 -22.94 -11.93 1.77
C VAL A 101 -21.73 -12.85 1.86
N THR A 102 -21.96 -14.16 1.93
CA THR A 102 -20.88 -15.16 2.04
C THR A 102 -19.94 -15.12 0.83
N ALA A 103 -20.48 -14.94 -0.38
CA ALA A 103 -19.66 -14.82 -1.58
C ALA A 103 -18.77 -13.55 -1.53
N CYS A 104 -19.34 -12.41 -1.14
CA CYS A 104 -18.60 -11.16 -0.99
C CYS A 104 -17.48 -11.28 0.05
N GLN A 105 -17.79 -11.80 1.23
CA GLN A 105 -16.80 -12.00 2.30
C GLN A 105 -15.67 -12.95 1.86
N LYS A 106 -16.02 -14.08 1.24
CA LYS A 106 -15.04 -15.06 0.74
C LYS A 106 -14.12 -14.45 -0.32
N MET A 107 -14.65 -13.67 -1.25
CA MET A 107 -13.87 -13.06 -2.32
C MET A 107 -12.94 -11.94 -1.83
N HIS A 108 -13.32 -11.25 -0.76
CA HIS A 108 -12.56 -10.12 -0.21
C HIS A 108 -11.79 -10.47 1.07
N TYR A 109 -11.76 -11.74 1.46
CA TYR A 109 -11.05 -12.23 2.66
C TYR A 109 -11.43 -11.45 3.93
N LEU A 110 -12.71 -11.11 4.06
CA LEU A 110 -13.21 -10.37 5.21
C LEU A 110 -13.34 -11.30 6.43
N PRO A 111 -13.04 -10.80 7.64
CA PRO A 111 -13.35 -11.53 8.85
C PRO A 111 -14.87 -11.61 9.05
N GLU A 112 -15.33 -12.62 9.80
CA GLU A 112 -16.76 -12.93 9.94
C GLU A 112 -17.58 -11.81 10.61
N ASP A 113 -16.93 -10.97 11.43
CA ASP A 113 -17.55 -9.83 12.10
C ASP A 113 -17.81 -8.64 11.17
N LYS A 114 -17.26 -8.65 9.94
CA LYS A 114 -17.38 -7.55 8.99
C LYS A 114 -18.10 -7.95 7.71
N GLU A 115 -19.16 -7.21 7.41
CA GLU A 115 -19.93 -7.36 6.18
C GLU A 115 -19.86 -6.08 5.34
N TRP A 116 -19.29 -6.16 4.15
CA TRP A 116 -19.38 -5.07 3.17
C TRP A 116 -20.75 -5.02 2.46
N LEU A 117 -21.40 -6.18 2.33
CA LEU A 117 -22.78 -6.31 1.84
C LEU A 117 -23.64 -6.81 2.99
N GLN A 118 -24.59 -5.97 3.42
CA GLN A 118 -25.53 -6.31 4.50
C GLN A 118 -26.93 -6.50 3.96
N ILE A 119 -27.72 -7.41 4.53
CA ILE A 119 -29.15 -7.54 4.21
C ILE A 119 -29.97 -7.00 5.38
N LYS A 120 -30.78 -5.98 5.12
CA LYS A 120 -31.63 -5.34 6.12
C LYS A 120 -33.10 -5.62 5.86
N LEU A 121 -33.85 -5.89 6.93
CA LEU A 121 -35.31 -5.89 6.85
C LEU A 121 -35.79 -4.44 6.88
N MET A 122 -36.45 -4.01 5.81
CA MET A 122 -36.93 -2.64 5.65
C MET A 122 -38.45 -2.64 5.52
N LYS A 123 -39.07 -1.52 5.91
CA LYS A 123 -40.49 -1.24 5.73
C LYS A 123 -40.63 0.26 5.54
N ASP A 124 -41.21 0.69 4.43
CA ASP A 124 -41.25 2.12 4.09
C ASP A 124 -42.30 2.89 4.92
N ASN A 125 -43.42 2.23 5.24
CA ASN A 125 -44.48 2.77 6.10
C ASN A 125 -45.30 1.63 6.74
N GLU A 126 -46.17 1.95 7.70
CA GLU A 126 -46.97 0.96 8.43
C GLU A 126 -47.86 0.07 7.54
N LYS A 127 -48.34 0.59 6.41
CA LYS A 127 -49.25 -0.11 5.48
C LYS A 127 -48.50 -0.94 4.43
N SER A 128 -47.21 -0.67 4.20
CA SER A 128 -46.39 -1.38 3.22
C SER A 128 -46.00 -2.78 3.71
N ALA A 129 -45.80 -3.71 2.77
CA ALA A 129 -45.20 -5.00 3.11
C ALA A 129 -43.69 -4.83 3.38
N PRO A 130 -43.12 -5.52 4.38
CA PRO A 130 -41.68 -5.49 4.60
C PRO A 130 -40.93 -6.19 3.47
N TYR A 131 -39.70 -5.74 3.19
CA TYR A 131 -38.84 -6.34 2.18
C TYR A 131 -37.38 -6.40 2.64
N TRP A 132 -36.61 -7.27 1.99
CA TRP A 132 -35.17 -7.41 2.26
C TRP A 132 -34.39 -6.49 1.34
N PHE A 133 -33.60 -5.59 1.93
CA PHE A 133 -32.77 -4.62 1.23
C PHE A 133 -31.28 -4.96 1.36
N PRO A 134 -30.61 -5.40 0.30
CA PRO A 134 -29.16 -5.55 0.26
C PRO A 134 -28.49 -4.17 0.19
N LYS A 135 -27.87 -3.76 1.30
CA LYS A 135 -27.09 -2.53 1.41
C LYS A 135 -25.62 -2.80 1.09
N THR A 136 -25.17 -2.35 -0.07
CA THR A 136 -23.76 -2.33 -0.49
C THR A 136 -23.21 -0.91 -0.53
N CYS A 137 -21.93 -0.74 -0.84
CA CYS A 137 -21.45 0.50 -1.45
C CYS A 137 -22.17 0.68 -2.81
N PHE A 138 -22.72 1.86 -3.06
CA PHE A 138 -23.40 2.17 -4.32
C PHE A 138 -22.49 2.81 -5.37
N HIS A 139 -21.23 3.12 -5.01
CA HIS A 139 -20.27 3.79 -5.89
C HIS A 139 -20.87 5.03 -6.57
N CYS A 140 -21.41 5.94 -5.74
CA CYS A 140 -22.13 7.13 -6.19
C CYS A 140 -21.27 8.02 -7.09
N ASP A 141 -21.87 8.66 -8.10
CA ASP A 141 -21.19 9.63 -8.98
C ASP A 141 -20.68 10.87 -8.24
N ASN A 142 -21.37 11.28 -7.17
CA ASN A 142 -20.99 12.40 -6.31
C ASN A 142 -20.82 11.93 -4.86
N PRO A 143 -19.77 11.14 -4.54
CA PRO A 143 -19.65 10.45 -3.29
C PRO A 143 -19.20 11.40 -2.16
N PRO A 144 -19.97 11.54 -1.06
CA PRO A 144 -19.54 12.36 0.07
C PRO A 144 -18.32 11.79 0.79
N CYS A 145 -18.12 10.47 0.75
CA CYS A 145 -16.99 9.78 1.38
C CYS A 145 -15.63 10.07 0.73
N VAL A 146 -15.59 10.47 -0.55
CA VAL A 146 -14.35 10.85 -1.24
C VAL A 146 -13.93 12.26 -0.82
N LYS A 147 -14.87 13.21 -0.80
CA LYS A 147 -14.60 14.63 -0.50
C LYS A 147 -13.99 14.89 0.88
N VAL A 148 -14.26 14.01 1.83
CA VAL A 148 -13.81 14.16 3.23
C VAL A 148 -12.47 13.47 3.51
N CYS A 149 -11.89 12.74 2.56
CA CYS A 149 -10.64 12.04 2.78
C CYS A 149 -9.45 13.02 2.70
N PRO A 150 -8.73 13.28 3.81
CA PRO A 150 -7.66 14.28 3.83
C PRO A 150 -6.40 13.87 3.05
N VAL A 151 -6.27 12.57 2.76
CA VAL A 151 -5.07 11.96 2.16
C VAL A 151 -5.33 11.30 0.80
N ASP A 152 -6.51 11.53 0.19
CA ASP A 152 -6.85 11.01 -1.14
C ASP A 152 -6.73 9.46 -1.24
N ALA A 153 -7.09 8.76 -0.16
CA ALA A 153 -7.14 7.30 -0.13
C ALA A 153 -8.39 6.74 -0.86
N THR A 154 -9.42 7.57 -0.99
CA THR A 154 -10.62 7.34 -1.80
C THR A 154 -10.69 8.42 -2.87
N PHE A 155 -11.10 8.07 -4.10
CA PHE A 155 -11.12 8.94 -5.28
C PHE A 155 -12.38 8.67 -6.13
#